data_AF-A0A959P1F9-F1
#
_entry.id   AF-A0A959P1F9-F1
#
_cell.length_a   1.000
_cell.length_b   1.000
_cell.length_c   1.000
_cell.angle_alpha   90.00
_cell.angle_beta   90.00
_cell.angle_gamma   90.00
#
_symmetry.space_group_name_H-M   'P 1'
#
loop_
_entity.id
_entity.type
_entity.pdbx_description
1 polymer ?
#
loop_
_entity_poly.entity_id
_entity_poly.type
_entity_poly.pdbx_seq_one_letter_code
_entity_poly.pdbx_strand_id
1 'polypeptide(L)' 'MNYLAHIYLSGNNDLIAIGNFIADGIKGKQYKTYLIDIQKVILLHREIDSFTDVHRILLKSTKRL' A
#
# COMPACT_ATOMS: atom_id res chain seq x y z
N MET A 1 5.67 -5.04 -0.33
CA MET A 1 5.16 -4.41 -1.57
C MET A 1 4.55 -5.40 -2.55
N ASN A 2 3.24 -5.64 -2.40
CA ASN A 2 2.43 -6.35 -3.39
C ASN A 2 1.83 -5.36 -4.40
N TYR A 3 2.57 -5.01 -5.45
CA TYR A 3 2.18 -3.98 -6.43
C TYR A 3 0.80 -4.21 -7.07
N LEU A 4 0.41 -5.47 -7.29
CA LEU A 4 -0.89 -5.79 -7.87
C LEU A 4 -2.03 -5.43 -6.92
N ALA A 5 -1.89 -5.70 -5.62
CA ALA A 5 -2.86 -5.31 -4.62
C ALA A 5 -2.98 -3.78 -4.51
N HIS A 6 -1.85 -3.07 -4.55
CA HIS A 6 -1.84 -1.60 -4.52
C HIS A 6 -2.51 -0.98 -5.74
N ILE A 7 -2.22 -1.46 -6.95
CA ILE A 7 -2.86 -0.96 -8.18
C ILE A 7 -4.36 -1.30 -8.18
N TYR A 8 -4.72 -2.54 -7.84
CA TYR A 8 -6.10 -2.99 -7.85
C TYR A 8 -6.97 -2.24 -6.82
N LEU A 9 -6.46 -2.00 -5.62
CA LEU A 9 -7.16 -1.26 -4.56
C LEU A 9 -7.15 0.26 -4.76
N SER A 10 -6.28 0.79 -5.64
CA SER A 10 -6.28 2.21 -6.00
C SER A 10 -7.44 2.60 -6.93
N GLY A 11 -8.04 1.64 -7.63
CA GLY A 11 -9.18 1.87 -8.53
C GLY A 11 -8.88 2.95 -9.58
N ASN A 12 -9.80 3.91 -9.76
CA ASN A 12 -9.67 5.05 -10.67
C ASN A 12 -9.11 6.32 -10.01
N ASN A 13 -8.54 6.21 -8.80
CA ASN A 13 -8.08 7.39 -8.06
C ASN A 13 -6.56 7.52 -8.19
N ASP A 14 -6.12 8.34 -9.16
CA ASP A 14 -4.70 8.55 -9.48
C ASP A 14 -3.89 9.03 -8.27
N LEU A 15 -4.52 9.77 -7.34
CA LEU A 15 -3.88 10.20 -6.10
C LEU A 15 -3.52 9.03 -5.19
N ILE A 16 -4.35 8.00 -5.16
CA ILE A 16 -4.09 6.79 -4.37
C ILE A 16 -3.02 5.95 -5.06
N ALA A 17 -3.06 5.83 -6.38
CA ALA A 17 -2.03 5.11 -7.13
C ALA A 17 -0.64 5.75 -6.98
N ILE A 18 -0.55 7.08 -7.17
CA ILE A 18 0.69 7.84 -7.01
C ILE A 18 1.14 7.82 -5.55
N GLY A 19 0.22 8.01 -4.60
CA GLY A 19 0.57 7.98 -3.18
C GLY A 19 1.05 6.59 -2.73
N ASN A 20 0.46 5.50 -3.24
CA ASN A 20 0.92 4.14 -2.97
C ASN A 20 2.33 3.89 -3.51
N PHE A 21 2.66 4.44 -4.68
CA PHE A 21 4.00 4.35 -5.26
C PHE A 21 5.03 5.13 -4.44
N ILE A 22 4.69 6.35 -3.99
CA ILE A 22 5.58 7.18 -3.19
C ILE A 22 5.71 6.64 -1.75
N ALA A 23 4.65 6.01 -1.21
CA ALA A 23 4.61 5.49 0.15
C ALA A 23 5.70 4.46 0.45
N ASP A 24 6.14 3.68 -0.54
CA ASP A 24 7.24 2.71 -0.41
C ASP A 24 8.55 3.39 0.03
N GLY A 25 8.79 4.61 -0.45
CA GLY A 25 9.95 5.41 -0.10
C GLY A 25 9.86 6.08 1.27
N ILE A 26 8.68 6.14 1.89
CA ILE A 26 8.43 6.94 3.09
C ILE A 26 8.53 6.06 4.35
N LYS A 27 9.69 6.15 5.01
CA LYS A 27 9.99 5.37 6.22
C LYS A 27 9.53 6.06 7.51
N GLY A 28 9.07 5.25 8.46
CA GLY A 28 8.75 5.71 9.81
C GLY A 28 7.62 6.76 9.86
N LYS A 29 7.87 7.87 10.58
CA LYS A 29 6.89 8.95 10.81
C LYS A 29 7.01 10.12 9.82
N GLN A 30 7.87 10.01 8.79
CA GLN A 30 8.03 11.08 7.79
C GLN A 30 6.75 11.38 7.01
N TYR A 31 5.79 10.45 6.94
CA TYR A 31 4.50 10.71 6.31
C TYR A 31 3.76 11.92 6.93
N LYS A 32 4.00 12.23 8.21
CA LYS A 32 3.34 13.34 8.93
C LYS A 32 3.65 14.74 8.38
N THR A 33 4.70 14.88 7.57
CA THR A 33 5.06 16.17 6.95
C THR A 33 4.32 16.41 5.64
N TYR A 34 3.60 15.42 5.13
CA TYR A 34 2.84 15.54 3.89
C TYR A 34 1.42 16.01 4.15
N LEU A 35 0.73 16.43 3.08
CA LEU A 35 -0.69 16.77 3.11
C LEU A 35 -1.54 15.61 3.64
N ILE A 36 -2.68 15.93 4.25
CA ILE A 36 -3.55 14.95 4.92
C ILE A 36 -3.97 13.80 3.99
N ASP A 37 -4.13 14.08 2.69
CA ASP A 37 -4.53 13.08 1.70
C ASP A 37 -3.39 12.11 1.38
N ILE A 38 -2.16 12.62 1.30
CA ILE A 38 -0.96 11.78 1.14
C ILE A 38 -0.74 10.92 2.39
N GLN A 39 -0.99 11.47 3.58
CA GLN A 39 -0.92 10.71 4.84
C GLN A 39 -1.90 9.53 4.84
N LYS A 40 -3.15 9.76 4.40
CA LYS A 40 -4.16 8.70 4.30
C LYS A 40 -3.72 7.61 3.33
N VAL A 41 -3.16 7.97 2.17
CA VAL A 41 -2.68 6.98 1.20
C VAL A 41 -1.52 6.17 1.78
N ILE A 42 -0.57 6.80 2.47
CA ILE A 42 0.56 6.08 3.10
C ILE A 42 0.08 5.15 4.22
N LEU A 43 -0.94 5.53 4.99
CA LEU A 43 -1.53 4.66 6.00
C LEU A 43 -2.26 3.48 5.35
N LEU A 44 -3.08 3.73 4.34
CA LEU A 44 -3.78 2.69 3.57
C LEU A 44 -2.78 1.70 2.97
N HIS A 45 -1.70 2.21 2.37
CA HIS A 45 -0.62 1.42 1.83
C HIS A 45 -0.06 0.42 2.86
N ARG A 46 0.21 0.89 4.09
CA ARG A 46 0.72 0.06 5.18
C ARG A 46 -0.31 -0.94 5.70
N GLU A 47 -1.58 -0.57 5.72
CA GLU A 47 -2.66 -1.51 6.06
C GLU A 47 -2.78 -2.62 5.01
N ILE A 48 -2.69 -2.29 3.73
CA ILE A 48 -2.70 -3.29 2.65
C ILE A 48 -1.50 -4.22 2.78
N ASP A 49 -0.29 -3.70 2.93
CA ASP A 49 0.91 -4.53 3.09
C ASP A 49 0.78 -5.44 4.34
N SER A 50 0.37 -4.88 5.48
CA SER A 50 0.12 -5.65 6.71
C SER A 50 -0.98 -6.70 6.56
N PHE A 51 -2.06 -6.39 5.85
CA PHE A 51 -3.13 -7.34 5.56
C PHE A 51 -2.60 -8.47 4.68
N THR A 52 -1.84 -8.16 3.63
CA THR A 52 -1.30 -9.16 2.71
C THR A 52 -0.26 -10.07 3.34
N ASP A 53 0.55 -9.56 4.28
CA ASP A 53 1.59 -10.33 4.97
C ASP A 53 1.01 -11.24 6.06
N VAL A 54 -0.09 -10.84 6.71
CA VAL A 54 -0.70 -11.59 7.82
C VAL A 54 -1.77 -12.57 7.32
N HIS A 55 -2.42 -12.31 6.19
CA HIS A 55 -3.45 -13.22 5.69
C HIS A 55 -2.86 -14.51 5.08
N ARG A 56 -2.97 -15.61 5.84
CA ARG A 56 -2.64 -16.99 5.44
C ARG A 56 -3.28 -17.44 4.12
N ILE A 57 -4.34 -16.77 3.68
CA ILE A 57 -5.02 -17.02 2.40
C ILE A 57 -4.13 -16.59 1.21
N LEU A 58 -3.37 -15.50 1.33
CA LEU A 58 -2.47 -15.01 0.28
C LEU A 58 -1.15 -15.80 0.20
N LEU A 59 -0.67 -16.35 1.32
CA LEU A 59 0.50 -17.25 1.36
C LEU A 59 0.31 -18.55 0.54
N LYS A 60 -0.92 -18.93 0.20
CA LYS A 60 -1.20 -20.05 -0.74
C LYS A 60 -1.02 -19.66 -2.20
N SER A 61 -1.10 -18.38 -2.55
CA SER A 61 -1.02 -17.91 -3.94
C SER A 61 0.42 -17.74 -4.42
N THR A 62 1.37 -17.44 -3.52
CA THR A 62 2.81 -17.37 -3.82
C THR A 62 3.48 -18.74 -3.92
N LYS A 63 2.83 -19.82 -3.47
CA LYS A 63 3.36 -21.19 -3.52
C LYS A 63 3.08 -21.92 -4.85
N ARG A 64 2.60 -21.19 -5.86
CA ARG A 64 2.25 -21.71 -7.20
C ARG A 64 3.20 -21.25 -8.32
N LEU A 65 4.27 -20.52 -7.99
CA LEU A 65 5.35 -20.16 -8.90
C LEU A 65 6.57 -21.05 -8.66
#